data_AF-A0A9P0N430-F1
#
_entry.id   AF-A0A9P0N430-F1
#
_cell.length_a   1.000
_cell.length_b   1.000
_cell.length_c   1.000
_cell.angle_alpha   90.00
_cell.angle_beta   90.00
_cell.angle_gamma   90.00
#
_symmetry.space_group_name_H-M   'P 1'
#
loop_
_entity.id
_entity.type
_entity.pdbx_description
1 polymer ?
#
loop_
_entity_poly.entity_id
_entity_poly.type
_entity_poly.pdbx_seq_one_letter_code
_entity_poly.pdbx_strand_id
1 'polypeptide(L)'
;MSALGSLSQGNQQLLQDLQNELTTANQLLRLISLELEQIKTFTNPAGDFAANIQKNAELMKKLANLQQVDLTKLPPFTRKYIDLNENANQNVSYEEHNTFRNESEMDESQ
;
A
#
# COMPACT_ATOMS: atom_id res chain seq x y z
N MET A 1 7.65 27.41 -41.13
CA MET A 1 8.56 27.70 -39.99
C MET A 1 7.90 27.38 -38.63
N SER A 2 6.57 27.43 -38.51
CA SER A 2 5.82 27.20 -37.26
C SER A 2 5.71 25.72 -36.82
N ALA A 3 5.60 24.77 -37.75
CA ALA A 3 5.47 23.34 -37.42
C ALA A 3 6.75 22.71 -36.82
N LEU A 4 7.93 23.25 -37.15
CA LEU A 4 9.20 22.77 -36.61
C LEU A 4 9.42 23.25 -35.16
N GLY A 5 8.91 24.45 -34.84
CA GLY A 5 8.89 24.99 -33.48
C GLY A 5 7.96 24.21 -32.55
N SER A 6 6.77 23.81 -33.02
CA SER A 6 5.83 23.02 -32.21
C SER A 6 6.30 21.57 -31.99
N LEU A 7 6.98 20.96 -32.97
CA LEU A 7 7.59 19.64 -32.82
C LEU A 7 8.75 19.65 -31.81
N SER A 8 9.55 20.72 -31.80
CA SER A 8 10.61 20.94 -30.82
C SER A 8 10.05 21.12 -29.41
N GLN A 9 8.97 21.90 -29.24
CA GLN A 9 8.31 22.10 -27.95
C GLN A 9 7.63 20.82 -27.45
N GLY A 10 6.94 20.07 -28.32
CA GLY A 10 6.33 18.79 -27.96
C GLY A 10 7.34 17.74 -27.51
N ASN A 11 8.51 17.68 -28.16
CA ASN A 11 9.60 16.79 -27.73
C ASN A 11 10.23 17.21 -26.39
N GLN A 12 10.29 18.52 -26.09
CA GLN A 12 10.78 19.01 -24.80
C GLN A 12 9.80 18.68 -23.67
N GLN A 13 8.50 18.84 -23.91
CA GLN A 13 7.47 18.47 -22.94
C GLN A 13 7.49 16.96 -22.64
N LEU A 14 7.53 16.13 -23.68
CA LEU A 14 7.63 14.67 -23.51
C LEU A 14 8.87 14.28 -22.69
N LEU A 15 10.01 14.93 -22.94
CA LEU A 15 11.24 14.65 -22.20
C LEU A 15 11.09 15.03 -20.72
N GLN A 16 10.41 16.14 -20.43
CA GLN A 16 10.13 16.56 -19.06
C GLN A 16 9.15 15.62 -18.35
N ASP A 17 8.09 15.19 -19.03
CA ASP A 17 7.11 14.24 -18.50
C ASP A 17 7.77 12.90 -18.16
N LEU A 18 8.63 12.39 -19.05
CA LEU A 18 9.39 11.16 -18.81
C LEU A 18 10.37 11.30 -17.63
N GLN A 19 11.01 12.46 -17.47
CA GLN A 19 11.88 12.72 -16.31
C GLN A 19 11.09 12.78 -15.00
N ASN A 20 9.92 13.40 -15.03
CA ASN A 20 9.02 13.46 -13.87
C ASN A 20 8.54 12.06 -13.50
N GLU A 21 8.09 11.26 -14.48
CA GLU A 21 7.60 9.90 -14.25
C GLU A 21 8.72 9.00 -13.73
N LEU A 22 9.93 9.08 -14.29
CA LEU A 22 11.09 8.35 -13.79
C LEU A 22 11.44 8.73 -12.35
N THR A 23 11.37 10.02 -12.02
CA THR A 23 11.63 10.51 -10.66
C THR A 23 10.60 9.97 -9.67
N THR A 24 9.30 10.07 -10.02
CA THR A 24 8.21 9.56 -9.20
C THR A 24 8.30 8.04 -9.03
N ALA A 25 8.55 7.30 -10.11
CA ALA A 25 8.69 5.84 -10.06
C ALA A 25 9.84 5.41 -9.13
N ASN A 26 10.98 6.10 -9.20
CA ASN A 26 12.11 5.82 -8.32
C ASN A 26 11.80 6.10 -6.85
N GLN A 27 11.09 7.19 -6.56
CA GLN A 27 10.64 7.49 -5.19
C GLN A 27 9.68 6.42 -4.67
N LEU A 28 8.72 5.99 -5.49
CA LEU A 28 7.77 4.95 -5.11
C LEU A 28 8.48 3.61 -4.85
N LEU A 29 9.42 3.22 -5.72
CA LEU A 29 10.23 2.01 -5.53
C LEU A 29 11.04 2.05 -4.23
N ARG A 30 11.58 3.22 -3.87
CA ARG A 30 12.25 3.41 -2.59
C ARG A 30 11.31 3.25 -1.40
N LEU A 31 10.09 3.78 -1.47
CA LEU A 31 9.10 3.60 -0.40
C LEU A 31 8.70 2.13 -0.26
N ILE A 32 8.42 1.47 -1.37
CA ILE A 32 8.09 0.03 -1.39
C ILE A 32 9.22 -0.79 -0.78
N SER A 33 10.48 -0.51 -1.10
CA SER A 33 11.60 -1.28 -0.55
C SER A 33 11.76 -1.11 0.97
N LEU A 34 11.50 0.09 1.49
CA LEU A 34 11.48 0.33 2.94
C LEU A 34 10.36 -0.44 3.63
N GLU A 35 9.15 -0.43 3.07
CA GLU A 35 8.01 -1.18 3.61
C GLU A 35 8.27 -2.70 3.57
N LEU A 36 8.86 -3.20 2.48
CA LEU A 36 9.22 -4.62 2.39
C LEU A 36 10.26 -5.04 3.43
N GLU A 37 11.25 -4.19 3.73
CA GLU A 37 12.24 -4.48 4.77
C GLU A 37 11.62 -4.46 6.17
N GLN A 38 10.68 -3.54 6.42
CA GLN A 38 9.90 -3.52 7.67
C GLN A 38 9.08 -4.80 7.84
N ILE A 39 8.33 -5.21 6.81
CA ILE A 39 7.54 -6.45 6.83
C ILE A 39 8.46 -7.64 7.08
N LYS A 40 9.56 -7.75 6.34
CA LYS A 40 10.52 -8.85 6.49
C LYS A 40 11.09 -8.94 7.89
N THR A 41 11.43 -7.80 8.50
CA THR A 41 11.93 -7.73 9.87
C THR A 41 10.86 -8.15 10.87
N PHE A 42 9.64 -7.66 10.70
CA PHE A 42 8.51 -7.98 11.57
C PHE A 42 8.10 -9.46 11.49
N THR A 43 8.08 -10.03 10.28
CA THR A 43 7.72 -11.43 10.04
C THR A 43 8.91 -12.39 10.17
N ASN A 44 10.04 -11.92 10.70
CA ASN A 44 11.21 -12.77 10.90
C ASN A 44 10.84 -13.96 11.81
N PRO A 45 11.06 -15.22 11.37
CA PRO A 45 10.77 -16.40 12.19
C PRO A 45 11.54 -16.44 13.52
N ALA A 46 12.69 -15.77 13.60
CA ALA A 46 13.49 -15.61 14.81
C ALA A 46 13.22 -14.28 15.54
N GLY A 47 12.26 -13.48 15.07
CA GLY A 47 11.90 -12.19 15.64
C GLY A 47 10.84 -12.28 16.75
N ASP A 48 10.60 -11.14 17.39
CA ASP A 48 9.69 -11.03 18.54
C ASP A 48 8.25 -11.43 18.21
N PHE A 49 7.78 -11.18 16.99
CA PHE A 49 6.43 -11.56 16.58
C PHE A 49 6.23 -13.08 16.63
N ALA A 50 7.16 -13.84 16.02
CA ALA A 50 7.11 -15.30 16.03
C ALA A 50 7.25 -15.86 17.46
N ALA A 51 8.17 -15.29 18.25
CA ALA A 51 8.35 -15.65 19.66
C ALA A 51 7.08 -15.40 20.49
N ASN A 52 6.38 -14.29 20.26
CA ASN A 52 5.13 -13.94 20.93
C ASN A 52 3.99 -14.88 20.54
N ILE A 53 3.86 -15.24 19.26
CA ILE A 53 2.88 -16.25 18.83
C ILE A 53 3.12 -17.58 19.53
N GLN A 54 4.38 -18.03 19.60
CA GLN A 54 4.72 -19.28 20.28
C GLN A 54 4.39 -19.21 21.79
N LYS A 55 4.79 -18.12 22.47
CA LYS A 55 4.48 -17.92 23.89
C LYS A 55 2.97 -17.89 24.16
N ASN A 56 2.20 -17.26 23.29
CA ASN A 56 0.74 -17.23 23.38
C ASN A 56 0.14 -18.63 23.20
N ALA A 57 0.64 -19.42 22.25
CA ALA A 57 0.21 -20.81 22.05
C ALA A 57 0.51 -21.69 23.28
N GLU A 58 1.69 -21.53 23.89
CA GLU A 58 2.06 -22.23 25.12
C GLU A 58 1.17 -21.83 26.32
N LEU A 59 0.87 -20.53 26.46
CA LEU A 59 -0.04 -20.04 27.49
C LEU A 59 -1.46 -20.59 27.30
N MET A 60 -1.97 -20.60 26.07
CA MET A 60 -3.26 -21.20 25.74
C MET A 60 -3.30 -22.69 26.08
N LYS A 61 -2.22 -23.43 25.80
CA LYS A 61 -2.10 -24.84 26.19
C LYS A 61 -2.13 -25.03 27.71
N LYS A 62 -1.40 -24.20 28.46
CA LYS A 62 -1.43 -24.23 29.93
C LYS A 62 -2.83 -23.93 30.48
N LEU A 63 -3.50 -22.92 29.95
CA LEU A 63 -4.83 -22.53 30.38
C LEU A 63 -5.87 -23.61 30.07
N ALA A 64 -5.82 -24.19 28.86
CA ALA A 64 -6.69 -25.28 28.46
C ALA A 64 -6.51 -26.50 29.37
N ASN A 65 -5.27 -26.85 29.70
CA ASN A 65 -4.98 -27.93 30.65
C ASN A 65 -5.59 -27.66 32.04
N LEU A 66 -5.49 -26.42 32.55
CA LEU A 66 -6.08 -26.03 33.85
C LEU A 66 -7.61 -26.13 33.82
N GLN A 67 -8.23 -25.77 32.70
CA GLN A 67 -9.68 -25.81 32.53
C GLN A 67 -10.19 -27.16 32.02
N GLN A 68 -9.31 -28.16 31.86
CA GLN A 68 -9.63 -29.47 31.28
C GLN A 68 -10.30 -29.36 29.89
N VAL A 69 -9.94 -28.33 29.12
CA VAL A 69 -10.43 -28.10 27.76
C VAL A 69 -9.54 -28.85 26.78
N ASP A 70 -10.16 -29.70 25.97
CA ASP A 70 -9.49 -30.37 24.86
C ASP A 70 -9.38 -29.43 23.66
N LEU A 71 -8.17 -28.89 23.44
CA LEU A 71 -7.87 -27.99 22.33
C LEU A 71 -8.17 -28.60 20.95
N THR A 72 -8.20 -29.93 20.82
CA THR A 72 -8.48 -30.63 19.55
C THR A 72 -9.97 -30.68 19.21
N LYS A 73 -10.83 -30.41 20.21
CA LYS A 73 -12.30 -30.38 20.07
C LYS A 73 -12.84 -28.95 20.01
N LEU A 74 -11.97 -27.94 19.95
CA LEU A 74 -12.41 -26.56 19.78
C LEU A 74 -13.06 -26.39 18.40
N PRO A 75 -14.19 -25.66 18.31
CA PRO A 75 -14.77 -25.33 17.03
C PRO A 75 -13.76 -24.54 16.18
N PRO A 76 -13.73 -24.74 14.86
CA PRO A 76 -12.83 -24.02 13.99
C PRO A 76 -13.06 -22.51 14.13
N PHE A 77 -11.98 -21.77 14.32
CA PHE A 77 -12.03 -20.32 14.39
C PHE A 77 -12.49 -19.77 13.03
N THR A 78 -13.71 -19.25 12.96
CA THR A 78 -14.17 -18.52 11.79
C THR A 78 -13.43 -17.20 11.78
N ARG A 79 -12.47 -17.01 10.86
CA ARG A 79 -11.91 -15.67 10.63
C ARG A 79 -13.09 -14.76 10.31
N LYS A 80 -13.31 -13.75 11.16
CA LYS A 80 -14.17 -12.64 10.76
C LYS A 80 -13.54 -12.06 9.50
N TYR A 81 -14.29 -12.07 8.40
CA TYR A 81 -13.91 -11.34 7.21
C TYR A 81 -13.79 -9.87 7.64
N ILE A 82 -12.57 -9.36 7.61
CA ILE A 82 -12.35 -7.93 7.70
C ILE A 82 -12.61 -7.45 6.29
N ASP A 83 -13.77 -6.83 6.07
CA ASP A 83 -14.01 -6.13 4.82
C ASP A 83 -13.05 -4.94 4.76
N LEU A 84 -12.01 -5.05 3.93
CA LEU A 84 -11.04 -3.98 3.71
C LEU A 84 -11.69 -2.76 3.04
N ASN A 85 -12.87 -2.91 2.44
CA ASN A 85 -13.62 -1.78 1.89
C ASN A 85 -14.28 -0.93 2.98
N GLU A 86 -14.57 -1.50 4.16
CA GLU A 86 -15.17 -0.73 5.27
C GLU A 86 -14.15 0.19 5.97
N ASN A 87 -12.84 -0.12 5.89
CA ASN A 87 -11.77 0.68 6.49
C ASN A 87 -10.97 1.52 5.47
N ALA A 88 -11.36 1.52 4.19
CA ALA A 88 -10.74 2.36 3.17
C ALA A 88 -10.85 3.87 3.47
N ASN A 89 -11.79 4.28 4.34
CA ASN A 89 -12.03 5.68 4.69
C ASN A 89 -11.03 6.31 5.68
N GLN A 90 -10.01 5.60 6.18
CA GLN A 90 -9.02 6.18 7.10
C GLN A 90 -7.72 6.68 6.43
N ASN A 91 -7.59 6.57 5.11
CA ASN A 91 -6.49 7.21 4.38
C ASN A 91 -6.93 7.76 3.01
N VAL A 92 -8.13 8.33 2.92
CA VAL A 92 -8.55 9.12 1.76
C VAL A 92 -8.19 10.58 2.02
N SER A 93 -6.90 10.87 2.00
CA SER A 93 -6.40 12.19 1.59
C SER A 93 -5.42 12.00 0.44
N TYR A 94 -5.76 11.12 -0.50
CA TYR A 94 -5.40 11.35 -1.89
C TYR A 94 -6.43 12.35 -2.42
N GLU A 95 -6.27 13.61 -2.02
CA GLU A 95 -6.93 14.68 -2.74
C GLU A 95 -6.42 14.60 -4.18
N GLU A 96 -7.38 14.33 -5.05
CA GLU A 96 -7.26 14.27 -6.48
C GLU A 96 -6.37 15.39 -7.00
N HIS A 97 -5.19 15.06 -7.53
CA HIS A 97 -4.49 15.92 -8.49
C HIS A 97 -5.24 15.91 -9.84
N ASN A 98 -6.54 16.22 -9.83
CA ASN A 98 -7.34 16.49 -11.02
C ASN A 98 -7.37 17.99 -11.38
N THR A 99 -6.72 18.85 -10.58
CA THR A 99 -6.71 20.31 -10.82
C THR A 99 -5.80 20.78 -11.95
N PHE A 100 -4.90 19.96 -12.49
CA PHE A 100 -4.06 20.37 -13.63
C PHE A 100 -4.58 19.96 -15.01
N ARG A 101 -5.68 19.18 -15.09
CA ARG A 101 -6.19 18.69 -16.38
C ARG A 101 -7.46 19.39 -16.88
N ASN A 102 -8.14 20.15 -16.02
CA ASN A 102 -9.41 20.81 -16.36
C ASN A 102 -9.33 22.32 -16.66
N GLU A 103 -8.13 22.94 -16.63
CA GLU A 103 -8.00 24.34 -17.08
C GLU A 103 -7.84 24.49 -18.61
N SER A 104 -7.92 23.39 -19.38
CA SER A 104 -7.84 23.44 -20.85
C SER A 104 -9.19 23.30 -21.57
N GLU A 105 -10.32 23.30 -20.85
CA GLU A 105 -11.67 23.31 -21.43
C GLU A 105 -12.42 24.61 -21.07
N MET A 106 -12.06 25.70 -21.75
CA MET A 106 -12.86 26.91 -22.03
C MET A 106 -11.96 27.77 -22.94
N ASP A 107 -12.16 27.88 -24.25
CA ASP A 107 -13.31 28.52 -24.88
C ASP A 107 -13.28 28.24 -26.40
N GLU A 108 -14.07 27.26 -26.88
CA GLU A 108 -14.57 27.27 -28.26
C GLU A 108 -16.02 27.76 -28.21
N SER A 109 -16.23 29.07 -28.41
CA SER A 109 -17.56 29.64 -28.69
C SER A 109 -17.44 30.93 -29.50
N GLN A 110 -17.56 30.73 -30.83
CA GLN A 110 -17.83 31.69 -31.93
C GLN A 110 -16.68 32.56 -32.47
#